data_AF-A0A250DLF4-F1
#
_entry.id   AF-A0A250DLF4-F1
#
_cell.length_a   1.000
_cell.length_b   1.000
_cell.length_c   1.000
_cell.angle_alpha   90.00
_cell.angle_beta   90.00
_cell.angle_gamma   90.00
#
_symmetry.space_group_name_H-M   'P 1'
#
loop_
_entity.id
_entity.type
_entity.pdbx_description
1 polymer ?
#
loop_
_entity_poly.entity_id
_entity_poly.type
_entity_poly.pdbx_seq_one_letter_code
_entity_poly.pdbx_strand_id
1 'polypeptide(L)'
;MAAREAFVGAMRGMANTCLLWHMARSQPRGTMRGAPTAQAAAAGAGSLTVNTVAGATLLAGDMIGVSGLLLQVATDVTANGSGVIVVPLVNRLRRAVTAGTAVSWNKPSVEFRLVSSPSFQFFYGYGEGASLDFVEAVP
;
A
#
# COMPACT_ATOMS: atom_id res chain seq x y z
N MET A 1 -7.75 -16.89 19.81
CA MET A 1 -7.23 -15.64 20.42
C MET A 1 -5.71 -15.65 20.51
N ALA A 2 -5.10 -16.74 20.96
CA ALA A 2 -3.64 -16.89 21.11
C ALA A 2 -2.79 -16.42 19.91
N ALA A 3 -3.18 -16.69 18.66
CA ALA A 3 -2.40 -16.26 17.50
C ALA A 3 -2.35 -14.72 17.34
N ARG A 4 -3.40 -14.00 17.73
CA ARG A 4 -3.44 -12.52 17.67
C ARG A 4 -2.59 -11.90 18.77
N GLU A 5 -2.65 -12.46 19.98
CA GLU A 5 -1.78 -12.06 21.10
C GLU A 5 -0.31 -12.36 20.78
N ALA A 6 -0.02 -13.51 20.19
CA ALA A 6 1.32 -13.85 19.73
C ALA A 6 1.84 -12.88 18.66
N PHE A 7 0.99 -12.51 17.69
CA PHE A 7 1.34 -11.49 16.68
C PHE A 7 1.63 -10.13 17.33
N VAL A 8 0.76 -9.65 18.22
CA VAL A 8 0.97 -8.37 18.92
C VAL A 8 2.22 -8.41 19.80
N GLY A 9 2.43 -9.50 20.56
CA GLY A 9 3.65 -9.71 21.35
C GLY A 9 4.91 -9.76 20.49
N ALA A 10 4.82 -10.31 19.27
CA ALA A 10 5.92 -10.33 18.32
C ALA A 10 6.30 -8.95 17.78
N MET A 11 5.44 -7.94 17.85
CA MET A 11 5.79 -6.56 17.45
C MET A 11 6.79 -5.90 18.40
N ARG A 12 6.93 -6.41 19.64
CA ARG A 12 7.92 -5.98 20.64
C ARG A 12 8.03 -4.45 20.81
N GLY A 13 6.90 -3.78 21.02
CA GLY A 13 6.87 -2.35 21.34
C GLY A 13 7.53 -1.48 20.26
N MET A 14 7.02 -1.56 19.03
CA MET A 14 7.55 -0.90 17.82
C MET A 14 8.91 -1.42 17.32
N ALA A 15 9.58 -2.36 17.97
CA ALA A 15 10.89 -2.84 17.50
C ALA A 15 10.80 -3.56 16.14
N ASN A 16 9.76 -4.36 15.94
CA ASN A 16 9.55 -5.12 14.70
C ASN A 16 8.52 -4.43 13.78
N THR A 17 8.59 -4.75 12.49
CA THR A 17 7.64 -4.32 11.47
C THR A 17 6.82 -5.49 10.94
N CYS A 18 5.67 -5.19 10.36
CA CYS A 18 4.88 -6.16 9.59
C CYS A 18 4.41 -5.56 8.27
N LEU A 19 4.19 -6.41 7.27
CA LEU A 19 3.67 -5.98 5.98
C LEU A 19 2.16 -5.80 6.06
N LEU A 20 1.69 -4.59 5.80
CA LEU A 20 0.26 -4.29 5.69
C LEU A 20 -0.06 -3.66 4.34
N TRP A 21 -1.25 -3.97 3.86
CA TRP A 21 -1.90 -3.34 2.71
C TRP A 21 -3.25 -2.78 3.15
N HIS A 22 -3.86 -1.93 2.31
CA HIS A 22 -5.16 -1.35 2.62
C HIS A 22 -6.26 -2.43 2.59
N MET A 23 -6.61 -3.03 3.73
CA MET A 23 -7.43 -4.25 3.84
C MET A 23 -8.81 -4.18 3.13
N ALA A 24 -9.40 -3.00 2.98
CA ALA A 24 -10.66 -2.81 2.24
C ALA A 24 -10.48 -2.52 0.72
N ARG A 25 -9.25 -2.38 0.24
CA ARG A 25 -8.88 -2.03 -1.15
C ARG A 25 -7.71 -2.91 -1.60
N SER A 26 -7.98 -4.22 -1.68
CA SER A 26 -6.98 -5.23 -2.04
C SER A 26 -6.51 -5.15 -3.48
N GLN A 27 -7.35 -4.60 -4.35
CA GLN A 27 -7.08 -4.41 -5.76
C GLN A 27 -7.64 -3.06 -6.18
N PRO A 28 -7.11 -2.45 -7.26
CA PRO A 28 -7.72 -1.28 -7.85
C PRO A 28 -9.18 -1.56 -8.21
N ARG A 29 -10.04 -0.59 -7.94
CA ARG A 29 -11.43 -0.53 -8.43
C ARG A 29 -11.44 -0.32 -9.95
N GLY A 30 -10.41 0.36 -10.47
CA GLY A 30 -10.13 0.39 -11.90
C GLY A 30 -9.72 -0.96 -12.47
N THR A 31 -9.52 -1.02 -13.79
CA THR A 31 -9.27 -2.25 -14.55
C THR A 31 -7.79 -2.60 -14.69
N MET A 32 -6.86 -1.77 -14.20
CA MET A 32 -5.42 -2.05 -14.31
C MET A 32 -5.04 -3.36 -13.60
N ARG A 33 -4.48 -4.31 -14.36
CA ARG A 33 -4.05 -5.64 -13.91
C ARG A 33 -2.77 -6.05 -14.67
N GLY A 34 -2.26 -7.26 -14.40
CA GLY A 34 -1.08 -7.82 -15.08
C GLY A 34 0.24 -7.41 -14.41
N ALA A 35 1.25 -7.12 -15.21
CA ALA A 35 2.60 -6.75 -14.77
C ALA A 35 2.96 -5.31 -15.16
N PRO A 36 2.27 -4.28 -14.63
CA PRO A 36 2.58 -2.90 -14.94
C PRO A 36 3.97 -2.51 -14.40
N THR A 37 4.64 -1.59 -15.09
CA THR A 37 5.95 -1.06 -14.68
C THR A 37 5.93 0.45 -14.61
N ALA A 38 6.68 1.02 -13.69
CA ALA A 38 6.82 2.46 -13.54
C ALA A 38 7.91 2.99 -14.47
N GLN A 39 7.72 4.23 -14.96
CA GLN A 39 8.79 5.01 -15.54
C GLN A 39 9.60 5.72 -14.45
N ALA A 40 10.76 6.26 -14.82
CA ALA A 40 11.61 6.96 -13.87
C ALA A 40 10.91 8.20 -13.31
N ALA A 41 10.99 8.41 -12.00
CA ALA A 41 10.45 9.57 -11.32
C ALA A 41 11.33 9.97 -10.14
N ALA A 42 11.51 11.27 -9.92
CA ALA A 42 12.31 11.78 -8.81
C ALA A 42 11.55 11.67 -7.47
N ALA A 43 12.29 11.64 -6.36
CA ALA A 43 11.71 11.86 -5.05
C ALA A 43 11.01 13.24 -5.01
N GLY A 44 9.88 13.33 -4.33
CA GLY A 44 9.02 14.50 -4.27
C GLY A 44 8.00 14.61 -5.41
N ALA A 45 8.07 13.77 -6.44
CA ALA A 45 7.10 13.80 -7.54
C ALA A 45 5.67 13.54 -7.04
N GLY A 46 4.72 14.32 -7.55
CA GLY A 46 3.28 14.20 -7.28
C GLY A 46 2.53 13.36 -8.30
N SER A 47 3.23 12.77 -9.27
CA SER A 47 2.70 11.86 -10.25
C SER A 47 3.71 10.76 -10.58
N LEU A 48 3.20 9.63 -11.04
CA LEU A 48 4.00 8.50 -11.52
C LEU A 48 3.45 8.05 -12.87
N THR A 49 4.31 8.01 -13.89
CA THR A 49 3.93 7.40 -15.17
C THR A 49 4.12 5.89 -15.09
N VAL A 50 3.10 5.15 -15.50
CA VAL A 50 3.06 3.68 -15.47
C VAL A 50 2.79 3.15 -16.87
N ASN A 51 3.56 2.14 -17.28
CA ASN A 51 3.30 1.34 -18.47
C ASN A 51 2.42 0.14 -18.07
N THR A 52 1.34 -0.06 -18.81
CA THR A 52 0.31 -1.08 -18.61
C THR A 52 -0.34 -1.42 -19.97
N VAL A 53 -1.56 -1.97 -19.97
CA VAL A 53 -2.33 -2.25 -21.19
C VAL A 53 -3.18 -1.04 -21.58
N ALA A 54 -3.34 -0.80 -22.89
CA ALA A 54 -4.18 0.28 -23.40
C ALA A 54 -5.62 0.19 -22.84
N GLY A 55 -6.19 1.33 -22.45
CA GLY A 55 -7.53 1.40 -21.86
C GLY A 55 -7.64 0.91 -20.42
N ALA A 56 -6.56 0.43 -19.79
CA ALA A 56 -6.56 0.10 -18.37
C ALA A 56 -6.82 1.36 -17.53
N THR A 57 -7.64 1.23 -16.49
CA THR A 57 -8.02 2.36 -15.62
C THR A 57 -7.49 2.21 -14.20
N LEU A 58 -7.21 3.34 -13.58
CA LEU A 58 -7.08 3.51 -12.14
C LEU A 58 -8.07 4.58 -11.71
N LEU A 59 -8.76 4.35 -10.60
CA LEU A 59 -9.73 5.29 -10.06
C LEU A 59 -9.19 5.96 -8.80
N ALA A 60 -9.74 7.13 -8.46
CA ALA A 60 -9.42 7.83 -7.24
C ALA A 60 -9.60 6.91 -6.02
N GLY A 61 -8.57 6.89 -5.16
CA GLY A 61 -8.53 6.03 -3.98
C GLY A 61 -7.95 4.63 -4.19
N ASP A 62 -7.65 4.23 -5.43
CA ASP A 62 -6.94 2.98 -5.71
C ASP A 62 -5.53 3.01 -5.11
N MET A 63 -5.07 1.86 -4.63
CA MET A 63 -3.76 1.69 -4.00
C MET A 63 -2.80 0.99 -4.95
N ILE A 64 -1.60 1.53 -5.11
CA ILE A 64 -0.50 0.92 -5.87
C ILE A 64 0.79 0.93 -5.06
N GLY A 65 1.61 -0.08 -5.24
CA GLY A 65 2.91 -0.23 -4.60
C GLY A 65 4.04 -0.10 -5.61
N VAL A 66 5.07 0.68 -5.31
CA VAL A 66 6.27 0.78 -6.15
C VAL A 66 7.48 1.16 -5.30
N SER A 67 8.63 0.51 -5.52
CA SER A 67 9.87 0.83 -4.80
C SER A 67 9.73 0.87 -3.26
N GLY A 68 8.90 -0.01 -2.69
CA GLY A 68 8.62 -0.05 -1.24
C GLY A 68 7.74 1.10 -0.74
N LEU A 69 7.10 1.85 -1.63
CA LEU A 69 6.13 2.90 -1.29
C LEU A 69 4.72 2.38 -1.52
N LEU A 70 3.81 2.67 -0.59
CA LEU A 70 2.38 2.52 -0.79
C LEU A 70 1.78 3.87 -1.20
N LEU A 71 1.21 3.95 -2.39
CA LEU A 71 0.72 5.18 -3.00
C LEU A 71 -0.78 5.10 -3.28
N GLN A 72 -1.49 6.21 -3.07
CA GLN A 72 -2.89 6.34 -3.43
C GLN A 72 -3.07 7.21 -4.67
N VAL A 73 -3.88 6.72 -5.61
CA VAL A 73 -4.29 7.44 -6.82
C VAL A 73 -5.21 8.61 -6.45
N ALA A 74 -4.89 9.81 -6.94
CA ALA A 74 -5.62 11.03 -6.60
C ALA A 74 -6.87 11.27 -7.48
N THR A 75 -6.82 10.89 -8.75
CA THR A 75 -7.91 11.12 -9.71
C THR A 75 -8.06 9.94 -10.67
N ASP A 76 -9.25 9.80 -11.24
CA ASP A 76 -9.52 8.80 -12.26
C ASP A 76 -8.66 9.04 -13.50
N VAL A 77 -8.01 7.97 -13.98
CA VAL A 77 -7.11 8.01 -15.13
C VAL A 77 -7.24 6.74 -15.96
N THR A 78 -7.00 6.87 -17.25
CA THR A 78 -7.05 5.79 -18.24
C THR A 78 -5.77 5.77 -19.04
N ALA A 79 -5.23 4.57 -19.26
CA ALA A 79 -4.06 4.37 -20.11
C ALA A 79 -4.38 4.72 -21.57
N ASN A 80 -3.48 5.44 -22.23
CA ASN A 80 -3.60 5.81 -23.62
C ASN A 80 -3.47 4.60 -24.58
N GLY A 81 -3.54 4.83 -25.89
CA GLY A 81 -3.41 3.78 -26.91
C GLY A 81 -2.09 3.00 -26.89
N SER A 82 -1.04 3.56 -26.27
CA SER A 82 0.26 2.89 -26.07
C SER A 82 0.36 2.17 -24.72
N GLY A 83 -0.72 2.13 -23.93
CA GLY A 83 -0.71 1.53 -22.60
C GLY A 83 0.00 2.38 -21.54
N VAL A 84 0.17 3.68 -21.76
CA VAL A 84 0.82 4.57 -20.79
C VAL A 84 -0.24 5.36 -20.01
N ILE A 85 -0.12 5.36 -18.69
CA ILE A 85 -0.99 6.10 -17.77
C ILE A 85 -0.14 7.03 -16.90
N VAL A 86 -0.48 8.32 -16.87
CA VAL A 86 0.11 9.27 -15.92
C VAL A 86 -0.79 9.29 -14.69
N VAL A 87 -0.27 8.83 -13.55
CA VAL A 87 -1.07 8.63 -12.33
C VAL A 87 -0.77 9.76 -11.35
N PRO A 88 -1.71 10.70 -11.10
CA PRO A 88 -1.57 11.67 -10.03
C PRO A 88 -1.66 10.97 -8.67
N LEU A 89 -0.78 11.37 -7.74
CA LEU A 89 -0.65 10.72 -6.43
C LEU A 89 -1.13 11.64 -5.31
N VAL A 90 -1.85 11.09 -4.33
CA VAL A 90 -2.24 11.82 -3.11
C VAL A 90 -1.01 12.09 -2.26
N ASN A 91 -0.20 11.06 -2.03
CA ASN A 91 1.08 11.16 -1.36
C ASN A 91 2.22 11.25 -2.38
N ARG A 92 3.15 12.19 -2.15
CA ARG A 92 4.34 12.35 -2.98
C ARG A 92 5.30 11.17 -2.82
N LEU A 93 6.05 10.87 -3.89
CA LEU A 93 7.12 9.87 -3.83
C LEU A 93 8.15 10.25 -2.77
N ARG A 94 8.37 9.42 -1.75
CA ARG A 94 9.42 9.69 -0.75
C ARG A 94 10.82 9.25 -1.21
N ARG A 95 10.89 8.49 -2.30
CA ARG A 95 12.14 8.00 -2.89
C ARG A 95 12.02 8.02 -4.41
N ALA A 96 13.15 8.14 -5.10
CA ALA A 96 13.16 8.07 -6.56
C ALA A 96 12.76 6.66 -7.03
N VAL A 97 12.06 6.58 -8.15
CA VAL A 97 11.67 5.35 -8.82
C VAL A 97 12.51 5.20 -10.08
N THR A 98 13.13 4.05 -10.27
CA THR A 98 13.88 3.72 -11.49
C THR A 98 12.94 3.20 -12.57
N ALA A 99 13.19 3.53 -13.84
CA ALA A 99 12.40 3.02 -14.95
C ALA A 99 12.40 1.49 -15.00
N GLY A 100 11.25 0.90 -15.32
CA GLY A 100 11.06 -0.55 -15.36
C GLY A 100 10.73 -1.19 -14.00
N THR A 101 10.69 -0.42 -12.91
CA THR A 101 10.32 -0.94 -11.59
C THR A 101 8.90 -1.50 -11.62
N ALA A 102 8.70 -2.72 -11.13
CA ALA A 102 7.37 -3.34 -11.09
C ALA A 102 6.41 -2.54 -10.19
N VAL A 103 5.18 -2.35 -10.68
CA VAL A 103 4.08 -1.75 -9.92
C VAL A 103 3.20 -2.87 -9.38
N SER A 104 3.13 -2.99 -8.07
CA SER A 104 2.23 -3.92 -7.40
C SER A 104 0.84 -3.31 -7.27
N TRP A 105 -0.18 -4.04 -7.72
CA TRP A 105 -1.59 -3.64 -7.59
C TRP A 105 -2.40 -4.62 -6.73
N ASN A 106 -1.94 -5.88 -6.61
CA ASN A 106 -2.62 -6.90 -5.82
C ASN A 106 -2.06 -6.93 -4.40
N LYS A 107 -2.82 -6.40 -3.45
CA LYS A 107 -2.46 -6.25 -2.04
C LYS A 107 -1.07 -5.58 -1.89
N PRO A 108 -0.87 -4.38 -2.47
CA PRO A 108 0.41 -3.68 -2.35
C PRO A 108 0.69 -3.43 -0.87
N SER A 109 1.78 -4.01 -0.39
CA SER A 109 2.12 -4.02 1.03
C SER A 109 3.40 -3.25 1.27
N VAL A 110 3.44 -2.50 2.38
CA VAL A 110 4.66 -1.85 2.90
C VAL A 110 4.80 -2.19 4.38
N GLU A 111 5.97 -1.95 4.94
CA GLU A 111 6.24 -2.17 6.35
C GLU A 111 5.54 -1.13 7.23
N PHE A 112 4.92 -1.59 8.31
CA PHE A 112 4.31 -0.78 9.36
C PHE A 112 4.81 -1.18 10.74
N ARG A 113 4.86 -0.22 11.66
CA ARG A 113 5.10 -0.44 13.09
C ARG A 113 3.79 -0.28 13.86
N LEU A 114 3.55 -1.20 14.79
CA LEU A 114 2.45 -1.09 15.76
C LEU A 114 2.84 -0.04 16.79
N VAL A 115 2.13 1.10 16.82
CA VAL A 115 2.41 2.21 17.74
C VAL A 115 1.49 2.21 18.96
N SER A 116 0.33 1.56 18.88
CA SER A 116 -0.52 1.40 20.05
C SER A 116 0.04 0.33 21.00
N SER A 117 -0.31 0.47 22.28
CA SER A 117 -0.08 -0.55 23.31
C SER A 117 -1.43 -1.19 23.67
N PRO A 118 -1.94 -2.13 22.85
CA PRO A 118 -3.25 -2.73 23.08
C PRO A 118 -3.23 -3.57 24.37
N SER A 119 -4.30 -3.45 25.16
CA SER A 119 -4.57 -4.37 26.27
C SER A 119 -5.53 -5.47 25.81
N PHE A 120 -5.29 -6.70 26.28
CA PHE A 120 -6.22 -7.81 26.09
C PHE A 120 -6.84 -8.13 27.45
N GLN A 121 -8.11 -7.80 27.61
CA GLN A 121 -8.86 -8.16 28.81
C GLN A 121 -9.36 -9.61 28.69
N PHE A 122 -9.16 -10.38 29.75
CA PHE A 122 -9.66 -11.75 29.82
C PHE A 122 -11.16 -11.75 30.08
N PHE A 123 -11.91 -12.42 29.20
CA PHE A 123 -13.30 -12.78 29.43
C PHE A 123 -13.45 -14.29 29.36
N TYR A 124 -14.34 -14.83 30.19
CA TYR A 124 -14.62 -16.25 30.14
C TYR A 124 -15.41 -16.58 28.87
N GLY A 125 -14.87 -17.47 28.04
CA GLY A 125 -15.53 -17.99 26.85
C GLY A 125 -15.42 -17.13 25.58
N TYR A 126 -14.88 -15.90 25.66
CA TYR A 126 -14.60 -15.07 24.47
C TYR A 126 -13.46 -14.08 24.72
N GLY A 127 -12.99 -13.45 23.64
CA GLY A 127 -12.10 -12.29 23.71
C GLY A 127 -12.71 -11.12 22.97
N GLU A 128 -12.60 -9.92 23.52
CA GLU A 128 -13.08 -8.70 22.87
C GLU A 128 -12.17 -8.30 21.69
N GLY A 129 -12.67 -7.42 20.81
CA GLY A 129 -11.86 -6.78 19.79
C GLY A 129 -10.82 -5.84 20.41
N ALA A 130 -9.65 -5.74 19.78
CA ALA A 130 -8.62 -4.77 20.13
C ALA A 130 -8.36 -3.86 18.93
N SER A 131 -8.24 -2.55 19.16
CA SER A 131 -7.77 -1.62 18.14
C SER A 131 -6.25 -1.65 18.07
N LEU A 132 -5.71 -1.73 16.86
CA LEU A 132 -4.29 -1.71 16.59
C LEU A 132 -3.97 -0.51 15.70
N ASP A 133 -3.15 0.40 16.21
CA ASP A 133 -2.76 1.59 15.45
C ASP A 133 -1.38 1.34 14.86
N PHE A 134 -1.29 1.48 13.55
CA PHE A 134 -0.07 1.27 12.79
C PHE A 134 0.36 2.55 12.10
N VAL A 135 1.67 2.81 12.09
CA VAL A 135 2.28 3.85 11.27
C VAL A 135 3.22 3.21 10.26
N GLU A 136 3.27 3.75 9.04
CA GLU A 136 4.20 3.28 8.03
C GLU A 136 5.64 3.42 8.56
N ALA A 137 6.41 2.34 8.46
CA ALA A 137 7.81 2.34 8.85
C ALA A 137 8.59 3.07 7.75
N VAL A 138 9.01 4.30 8.03
CA VAL A 138 9.87 5.05 7.12
C VAL A 138 11.32 4.58 7.32
N PRO A 139 12.02 4.10 6.28
CA PRO A 139 13.44 3.80 6.34
C PRO A 139 14.30 5.06 6.24
#